data_AF-A0A9W6AGE6-F1
#
_entry.id   AF-A0A9W6AGE6-F1
#
_cell.length_a   1.000
_cell.length_b   1.000
_cell.length_c   1.000
_cell.angle_alpha   90.00
_cell.angle_beta   90.00
_cell.angle_gamma   90.00
#
_symmetry.space_group_name_H-M   'P 1'
#
loop_
_entity.id
_entity.type
_entity.pdbx_description
1 polymer ?
#
loop_
_entity_poly.entity_id
_entity_poly.type
_entity_poly.pdbx_seq_one_letter_code
_entity_poly.pdbx_strand_id
1 'polypeptide(L)'
;MADQSPLRIAVLINTPPGNEFWNDVRGSYQDAFDVIAPNAKVNMYDPVFEGNFPNPQEYDLIVLSGGKADASSSEPWVLGVLDFLRRTARESPKTKILGICWSHQAISRAFGGEVRAVPTGPIAGLEDVKLTEAGMKFFSTRSGVKTYAHPEVQTELAKKMLLEEDDVYNGNLSDRELQDQLAKLERPTDGFEVLRRVIEWVRE
;
A
#
# COMPACT_ATOMS: atom_id res chain seq x y z
N MET A 1 14.49 27.78 2.55
CA MET A 1 15.08 26.68 1.77
C MET A 1 14.35 25.42 2.21
N ALA A 2 13.81 24.61 1.29
CA ALA A 2 13.14 23.36 1.67
C ALA A 2 14.14 22.47 2.42
N ASP A 3 13.72 21.88 3.54
CA ASP A 3 14.54 20.96 4.32
C ASP A 3 15.00 19.81 3.42
N GLN A 4 16.31 19.74 3.18
CA GLN A 4 16.94 18.70 2.35
C GLN A 4 17.32 17.46 3.16
N SER A 5 16.89 17.38 4.43
CA SER A 5 17.12 16.19 5.24
C SER A 5 16.52 14.93 4.55
N PRO A 6 17.23 13.79 4.62
CA PRO A 6 16.71 12.48 4.27
C PRO A 6 15.35 12.23 4.90
N LEU A 7 14.35 11.84 4.09
CA LEU A 7 13.07 11.38 4.63
C LEU A 7 13.29 10.09 5.40
N ARG A 8 12.65 9.97 6.56
CA ARG A 8 12.63 8.76 7.36
C ARG A 8 11.30 8.07 7.10
N ILE A 9 11.37 6.91 6.47
CA ILE A 9 10.20 6.13 6.04
C ILE A 9 10.19 4.79 6.76
N ALA A 10 9.11 4.51 7.48
CA ALA A 10 8.85 3.18 8.00
C ALA A 10 7.86 2.46 7.08
N VAL A 11 8.12 1.19 6.76
CA VAL A 11 7.22 0.33 5.99
C VAL A 11 6.84 -0.88 6.84
N LEU A 12 5.56 -1.01 7.17
CA LEU A 12 5.02 -2.15 7.90
C LEU A 12 4.48 -3.17 6.88
N ILE A 13 5.06 -4.37 6.89
CA ILE A 13 4.73 -5.45 5.96
C ILE A 13 3.66 -6.34 6.60
N ASN A 14 2.40 -6.18 6.20
CA ASN A 14 1.24 -6.87 6.78
C ASN A 14 0.96 -8.23 6.14
N THR A 15 2.01 -8.92 5.73
CA THR A 15 2.00 -10.27 5.18
C THR A 15 2.89 -11.15 6.05
N PRO A 16 2.53 -12.41 6.32
CA PRO A 16 3.37 -13.31 7.11
C PRO A 16 4.80 -13.43 6.55
N PRO A 17 5.85 -13.35 7.39
CA PRO A 17 7.24 -13.48 6.96
C PRO A 17 7.61 -14.92 6.59
N GLY A 18 8.83 -15.09 6.05
CA GLY A 18 9.44 -16.41 5.84
C GLY A 18 9.03 -17.13 4.56
N ASN A 19 8.39 -16.42 3.63
CA ASN A 19 8.08 -16.92 2.28
C ASN A 19 8.62 -15.96 1.21
N GLU A 20 8.67 -16.43 -0.03
CA GLU A 20 9.20 -15.65 -1.16
C GLU A 20 8.37 -14.39 -1.42
N PHE A 21 7.04 -14.51 -1.34
CA PHE A 21 6.12 -13.38 -1.52
C PHE A 21 6.41 -12.22 -0.54
N TRP A 22 6.77 -12.53 0.71
CA TRP A 22 7.16 -11.52 1.69
C TRP A 22 8.45 -10.78 1.28
N ASN A 23 9.43 -11.50 0.74
CA ASN A 23 10.65 -10.90 0.22
C ASN A 23 10.36 -10.03 -1.01
N ASP A 24 9.47 -10.48 -1.90
CA ASP A 24 9.07 -9.75 -3.10
C ASP A 24 8.36 -8.44 -2.74
N VAL A 25 7.44 -8.48 -1.77
CA VAL A 25 6.77 -7.27 -1.27
C VAL A 25 7.79 -6.29 -0.72
N ARG A 26 8.75 -6.74 0.10
CA ARG A 26 9.82 -5.88 0.63
C ARG A 26 10.68 -5.28 -0.47
N GLY A 27 11.14 -6.10 -1.41
CA GLY A 27 11.91 -5.65 -2.57
C GLY A 27 11.16 -4.58 -3.35
N SER A 28 9.86 -4.78 -3.60
CA SER A 28 9.05 -3.82 -4.35
C SER A 28 8.96 -2.44 -3.69
N TYR A 29 8.86 -2.36 -2.36
CA TYR A 29 8.90 -1.09 -1.63
C TYR A 29 10.29 -0.45 -1.69
N GLN A 30 11.34 -1.24 -1.51
CA GLN A 30 12.71 -0.75 -1.57
C GLN A 30 12.99 -0.13 -2.93
N ASP A 31 12.75 -0.87 -4.01
CA ASP A 31 12.94 -0.40 -5.39
C ASP A 31 12.12 0.86 -5.66
N ALA A 32 10.86 0.90 -5.19
CA ALA A 32 10.01 2.05 -5.39
C ALA A 32 10.58 3.31 -4.73
N PHE A 33 11.04 3.20 -3.48
CA PHE A 33 11.64 4.32 -2.75
C PHE A 33 13.01 4.71 -3.28
N ASP A 34 13.82 3.77 -3.76
CA ASP A 34 15.12 4.06 -4.39
C ASP A 34 14.94 4.93 -5.65
N VAL A 35 13.86 4.70 -6.40
CA VAL A 35 13.55 5.49 -7.61
C VAL A 35 13.01 6.89 -7.28
N ILE A 36 12.10 7.02 -6.31
CA ILE A 36 11.38 8.28 -6.08
C ILE A 36 12.00 9.16 -4.99
N ALA A 37 12.74 8.56 -4.06
CA ALA A 37 13.30 9.20 -2.89
C ALA A 37 14.66 8.56 -2.55
N PRO A 38 15.66 8.61 -3.45
CA PRO A 38 16.93 7.87 -3.32
C PRO A 38 17.74 8.21 -2.06
N ASN A 39 17.47 9.36 -1.44
CA ASN A 39 18.12 9.78 -0.20
C ASN A 39 17.32 9.43 1.06
N ALA A 40 16.16 8.77 0.93
CA ALA A 40 15.35 8.39 2.08
C ALA A 40 16.01 7.25 2.86
N LYS A 41 15.81 7.26 4.18
CA LYS A 41 16.11 6.13 5.06
C LYS A 41 14.84 5.31 5.20
N VAL A 42 14.86 4.11 4.63
CA VAL A 42 13.72 3.18 4.66
C VAL A 42 14.01 2.08 5.68
N ASN A 43 13.10 1.91 6.63
CA ASN A 43 13.14 0.83 7.61
C ASN A 43 11.87 0.00 7.52
N MET A 44 12.00 -1.33 7.55
CA MET A 44 10.88 -2.24 7.37
C MET A 44 10.59 -3.02 8.66
N TYR A 45 9.31 -3.14 8.99
CA TYR A 45 8.79 -3.72 10.22
C TYR A 45 7.82 -4.87 9.89
N ASP A 46 7.74 -5.85 10.78
CA ASP A 46 6.83 -6.97 10.76
C ASP A 46 5.85 -6.89 11.95
N PRO A 47 4.67 -6.30 11.75
CA PRO A 47 3.64 -6.25 12.76
C PRO A 47 2.92 -7.60 12.94
N VAL A 48 3.05 -8.55 12.00
CA VAL A 48 2.27 -9.79 11.97
C VAL A 48 2.83 -10.83 12.93
N PHE A 49 4.13 -11.12 12.81
CA PHE A 49 4.78 -12.18 13.60
C PHE A 49 5.63 -11.62 14.73
N GLU A 50 6.50 -10.65 14.44
CA GLU A 50 7.33 -10.02 15.48
C GLU A 50 6.54 -9.06 16.38
N GLY A 51 5.39 -8.58 15.91
CA GLY A 51 4.61 -7.56 16.62
C GLY A 51 5.39 -6.27 16.83
N ASN A 52 6.37 -6.01 15.97
CA ASN A 52 7.25 -4.86 16.10
C ASN A 52 6.63 -3.63 15.41
N PHE A 53 6.76 -2.48 16.05
CA PHE A 53 6.21 -1.22 15.55
C PHE A 53 7.26 -0.12 15.70
N PRO A 54 7.41 0.79 14.73
CA PRO A 54 8.31 1.92 14.87
C PRO A 54 7.81 2.89 15.95
N ASN A 55 8.71 3.69 16.51
CA ASN A 55 8.32 4.92 17.19
C ASN A 55 7.89 5.94 16.13
N PRO A 56 6.61 6.36 16.03
CA PRO A 56 6.17 7.17 14.90
C PRO A 56 6.84 8.54 14.82
N GLN A 57 7.28 9.10 15.96
CA GLN A 57 7.95 10.40 16.01
C GLN A 57 9.32 10.40 15.31
N GLU A 58 9.89 9.21 15.08
CA GLU A 58 11.16 9.05 14.37
C GLU A 58 10.99 9.03 12.84
N TYR A 59 9.75 9.06 12.34
CA TYR A 59 9.43 8.91 10.93
C TYR A 59 8.59 10.06 10.41
N ASP A 60 8.86 10.44 9.16
CA ASP A 60 8.10 11.45 8.42
C ASP A 60 6.90 10.80 7.73
N LEU A 61 7.08 9.55 7.27
CA LEU A 61 6.07 8.73 6.62
C LEU A 61 6.07 7.32 7.20
N ILE A 62 4.89 6.83 7.55
CA ILE A 62 4.63 5.41 7.81
C ILE A 62 3.78 4.86 6.67
N VAL A 63 4.28 3.84 6.00
CA VAL A 63 3.57 3.08 4.97
C VAL A 63 3.18 1.74 5.54
N LEU A 64 1.94 1.32 5.31
CA LEU A 64 1.46 0.00 5.68
C LEU A 64 1.04 -0.73 4.40
N SER A 65 1.61 -1.90 4.17
CA SER A 65 1.40 -2.67 2.94
C SER A 65 0.00 -3.29 2.87
N GLY A 66 -0.34 -3.83 1.70
CA GLY A 66 -1.41 -4.81 1.59
C GLY A 66 -1.15 -6.09 2.38
N GLY A 67 -2.10 -7.02 2.27
CA GLY A 67 -2.07 -8.31 2.95
C GLY A 67 -3.32 -9.12 2.59
N LYS A 68 -3.25 -10.43 2.82
CA LYS A 68 -4.34 -11.38 2.53
C LYS A 68 -5.31 -11.60 3.70
N ALA A 69 -4.97 -11.08 4.87
CA ALA A 69 -5.76 -11.29 6.07
C ALA A 69 -7.09 -10.51 6.02
N ASP A 70 -8.02 -10.89 6.88
CA ASP A 70 -9.25 -10.13 7.07
C ASP A 70 -8.98 -8.90 7.96
N ALA A 71 -9.05 -7.69 7.39
CA ALA A 71 -8.86 -6.44 8.13
C ALA A 71 -9.93 -6.20 9.22
N SER A 72 -11.08 -6.89 9.13
CA SER A 72 -12.14 -6.84 10.12
C SER A 72 -11.94 -7.85 11.27
N SER A 73 -10.96 -8.74 11.16
CA SER A 73 -10.69 -9.78 12.17
C SER A 73 -10.32 -9.19 13.53
N SER A 74 -10.44 -10.02 14.57
CA SER A 74 -10.02 -9.69 15.93
C SER A 74 -8.72 -10.40 16.32
N GLU A 75 -7.92 -10.81 15.33
CA GLU A 75 -6.62 -11.40 15.61
C GLU A 75 -5.71 -10.38 16.34
N PRO A 76 -4.88 -10.83 17.30
CA PRO A 76 -4.10 -9.93 18.13
C PRO A 76 -3.22 -8.94 17.33
N TRP A 77 -2.59 -9.40 16.24
CA TRP A 77 -1.74 -8.55 15.41
C TRP A 77 -2.54 -7.48 14.66
N VAL A 78 -3.75 -7.79 14.17
CA VAL A 78 -4.66 -6.82 13.54
C VAL A 78 -5.04 -5.76 14.54
N LEU A 79 -5.46 -6.16 15.74
CA LEU A 79 -5.79 -5.22 16.83
C LEU A 79 -4.58 -4.36 17.22
N GLY A 80 -3.37 -4.92 17.20
CA GLY A 80 -2.11 -4.21 17.40
C GLY A 80 -1.87 -3.13 16.35
N VAL A 81 -2.08 -3.44 15.06
CA VAL A 81 -2.00 -2.45 13.97
C VAL A 81 -3.03 -1.33 14.16
N LEU A 82 -4.27 -1.64 14.52
CA LEU A 82 -5.29 -0.62 14.78
C LEU A 82 -4.94 0.29 15.95
N ASP A 83 -4.43 -0.28 17.04
CA ASP A 83 -3.97 0.48 18.19
C ASP A 83 -2.78 1.39 17.83
N PHE A 84 -1.80 0.84 17.10
CA PHE A 84 -0.67 1.61 16.58
C PHE A 84 -1.10 2.80 15.72
N LEU A 85 -2.06 2.60 14.80
CA LEU A 85 -2.61 3.66 13.96
C LEU A 85 -3.28 4.76 14.79
N ARG A 86 -4.09 4.38 15.80
CA ARG A 86 -4.76 5.32 16.71
C ARG A 86 -3.76 6.13 17.54
N ARG A 87 -2.75 5.47 18.11
CA ARG A 87 -1.68 6.13 18.88
C ARG A 87 -0.87 7.06 17.99
N THR A 88 -0.48 6.62 16.80
CA THR A 88 0.25 7.46 15.83
C THR A 88 -0.52 8.74 15.51
N ALA A 89 -1.81 8.64 15.18
CA ALA A 89 -2.64 9.80 14.87
C ALA A 89 -2.78 10.78 16.05
N ARG A 90 -2.83 10.25 17.28
CA ARG A 90 -2.99 11.05 18.51
C ARG A 90 -1.68 11.70 18.96
N GLU A 91 -0.58 10.96 18.91
CA GLU A 91 0.67 11.31 19.58
C GLU A 91 1.71 11.89 18.61
N SER A 92 1.59 11.60 17.32
CA SER A 92 2.54 12.00 16.28
C SER A 92 1.85 12.67 15.09
N PRO A 93 1.13 13.80 15.29
CA PRO A 93 0.30 14.41 14.26
C PRO A 93 1.06 14.95 13.04
N LYS A 94 2.40 15.01 13.11
CA LYS A 94 3.27 15.38 11.98
C LYS A 94 3.64 14.20 11.09
N THR A 95 3.57 12.98 11.63
CA THR A 95 3.89 11.75 10.89
C THR A 95 2.73 11.42 9.97
N LYS A 96 3.00 11.35 8.66
CA LYS A 96 1.98 11.00 7.67
C LYS A 96 1.81 9.48 7.62
N ILE A 97 0.60 9.01 7.32
CA ILE A 97 0.28 7.60 7.19
C ILE A 97 -0.24 7.32 5.77
N LEU A 98 0.33 6.32 5.11
CA LEU A 98 -0.15 5.76 3.85
C LEU A 98 -0.53 4.30 4.06
N GLY A 99 -1.79 3.95 3.83
CA GLY A 99 -2.24 2.56 3.84
C GLY A 99 -2.59 2.09 2.44
N ILE A 100 -2.01 0.97 2.03
CA ILE A 100 -2.23 0.36 0.72
C ILE A 100 -3.10 -0.90 0.90
N CYS A 101 -4.16 -1.01 0.08
CA CYS A 101 -5.09 -2.15 0.06
C CYS A 101 -5.64 -2.55 1.43
N TRP A 102 -5.23 -3.70 1.98
CA TRP A 102 -5.62 -4.16 3.32
C TRP A 102 -5.43 -3.06 4.37
N SER A 103 -4.32 -2.34 4.31
CA SER A 103 -4.05 -1.27 5.27
C SER A 103 -4.95 -0.06 5.10
N HIS A 104 -5.47 0.21 3.91
CA HIS A 104 -6.50 1.24 3.73
C HIS A 104 -7.77 0.90 4.53
N GLN A 105 -8.16 -0.38 4.53
CA GLN A 105 -9.27 -0.88 5.34
C GLN A 105 -8.94 -0.78 6.84
N ALA A 106 -7.74 -1.18 7.24
CA ALA A 106 -7.29 -1.08 8.64
C ALA A 106 -7.29 0.37 9.15
N ILE A 107 -6.81 1.34 8.35
CA ILE A 107 -6.88 2.77 8.67
C ILE A 107 -8.32 3.24 8.84
N SER A 108 -9.21 2.88 7.91
CA SER A 108 -10.63 3.20 8.01
C SER A 108 -11.23 2.69 9.32
N ARG A 109 -11.01 1.40 9.64
CA ARG A 109 -11.47 0.77 10.88
C ARG A 109 -10.86 1.40 12.13
N ALA A 110 -9.57 1.73 12.12
CA ALA A 110 -8.88 2.35 13.25
C ALA A 110 -9.53 3.69 13.62
N PHE A 111 -9.99 4.44 12.62
CA PHE A 111 -10.57 5.78 12.76
C PHE A 111 -12.10 5.81 12.73
N GLY A 112 -12.76 4.67 13.01
CA GLY A 112 -14.21 4.59 13.22
C GLY A 112 -15.04 4.34 11.96
N GLY A 113 -14.38 4.10 10.82
CA GLY A 113 -15.03 3.58 9.62
C GLY A 113 -15.39 2.10 9.74
N GLU A 114 -16.16 1.63 8.77
CA GLU A 114 -16.63 0.25 8.71
C GLU A 114 -16.00 -0.50 7.54
N VAL A 115 -15.56 -1.73 7.80
CA VAL A 115 -14.99 -2.64 6.80
C VAL A 115 -15.91 -3.84 6.69
N ARG A 116 -16.26 -4.21 5.47
CA ARG A 116 -17.11 -5.37 5.16
C ARG A 116 -16.58 -6.10 3.94
N ALA A 117 -16.91 -7.38 3.84
CA ALA A 117 -16.74 -8.12 2.60
C ALA A 117 -17.57 -7.49 1.49
N VAL A 118 -16.98 -7.35 0.30
CA VAL A 118 -17.72 -6.96 -0.89
C VAL A 118 -18.57 -8.15 -1.36
N PRO A 119 -19.85 -7.97 -1.71
CA PRO A 119 -20.73 -9.08 -2.11
C PRO A 119 -20.25 -9.88 -3.32
N THR A 120 -19.41 -9.28 -4.15
CA THR A 120 -18.87 -9.88 -5.38
C THR A 120 -17.61 -10.72 -5.15
N GLY A 121 -17.11 -10.81 -3.91
CA GLY A 121 -15.85 -11.49 -3.61
C GLY A 121 -14.59 -10.67 -4.00
N PRO A 122 -13.39 -11.24 -3.82
CA PRO A 122 -12.12 -10.58 -4.12
C PRO A 122 -12.06 -10.05 -5.56
N ILE A 123 -11.50 -8.87 -5.74
CA ILE A 123 -11.32 -8.23 -7.06
C ILE A 123 -9.82 -8.13 -7.32
N ALA A 124 -9.33 -8.86 -8.31
CA ALA A 124 -7.97 -8.76 -8.80
C ALA A 124 -8.00 -8.23 -10.24
N GLY A 125 -7.33 -7.12 -10.48
CA GLY A 125 -7.21 -6.57 -11.82
C GLY A 125 -6.88 -5.09 -11.86
N LEU A 126 -6.51 -4.63 -13.06
CA LEU A 126 -6.33 -3.20 -13.31
C LEU A 126 -7.65 -2.58 -13.75
N GLU A 127 -8.18 -1.72 -12.89
CA GLU A 127 -9.39 -0.95 -13.12
C GLU A 127 -9.09 0.54 -13.10
N ASP A 128 -9.77 1.29 -13.96
CA ASP A 128 -9.64 2.75 -14.00
C ASP A 128 -10.46 3.38 -12.86
N VAL A 129 -9.79 3.82 -11.80
CA VAL A 129 -10.47 4.53 -10.71
C VAL A 129 -10.65 6.01 -11.08
N LYS A 130 -11.92 6.47 -11.12
CA LYS A 130 -12.25 7.89 -11.28
C LYS A 130 -11.96 8.64 -9.98
N LEU A 131 -11.14 9.68 -10.06
CA LEU A 131 -10.83 10.54 -8.91
C LEU A 131 -12.05 11.37 -8.50
N THR A 132 -12.23 11.51 -7.19
CA THR A 132 -13.14 12.50 -6.61
C THR A 132 -12.55 13.91 -6.76
N GLU A 133 -13.32 14.97 -6.47
CA GLU A 133 -12.79 16.34 -6.48
C GLU A 133 -11.58 16.50 -5.54
N ALA A 134 -11.64 15.92 -4.34
CA ALA A 134 -10.52 15.92 -3.41
C ALA A 134 -9.29 15.17 -3.97
N GLY A 135 -9.50 14.02 -4.60
CA GLY A 135 -8.44 13.27 -5.27
C GLY A 135 -7.82 14.07 -6.41
N MET A 136 -8.64 14.69 -7.27
CA MET A 136 -8.17 15.56 -8.33
C MET A 136 -7.35 16.72 -7.76
N LYS A 137 -7.83 17.40 -6.71
CA LYS A 137 -7.08 18.48 -6.07
C LYS A 137 -5.73 17.98 -5.52
N PHE A 138 -5.71 16.84 -4.84
CA PHE A 138 -4.49 16.26 -4.31
C PHE A 138 -3.49 15.92 -5.43
N PHE A 139 -3.94 15.29 -6.52
CA PHE A 139 -3.07 14.87 -7.62
C PHE A 139 -2.86 15.93 -8.72
N SER A 140 -3.57 17.06 -8.67
CA SER A 140 -3.60 18.10 -9.72
C SER A 140 -2.26 18.75 -10.04
N THR A 141 -1.27 18.64 -9.16
CA THR A 141 0.09 19.15 -9.40
C THR A 141 0.83 18.38 -10.50
N ARG A 142 0.31 17.22 -10.91
CA ARG A 142 0.76 16.50 -12.12
C ARG A 142 -0.42 16.34 -13.07
N SER A 143 -0.48 17.26 -14.03
CA SER A 143 -1.49 17.32 -15.09
C SER A 143 -1.45 16.07 -15.97
N GLY A 144 -2.21 15.03 -15.60
CA GLY A 144 -2.29 13.81 -16.42
C GLY A 144 -3.01 12.62 -15.79
N VAL A 145 -3.03 12.50 -14.46
CA VAL A 145 -3.62 11.34 -13.77
C VAL A 145 -5.15 11.41 -13.85
N LYS A 146 -5.73 10.77 -14.88
CA LYS A 146 -7.19 10.68 -15.10
C LYS A 146 -7.75 9.30 -14.75
N THR A 147 -6.88 8.32 -14.59
CA THR A 147 -7.20 6.91 -14.41
C THR A 147 -6.09 6.27 -13.59
N TYR A 148 -6.44 5.75 -12.42
CA TYR A 148 -5.48 5.07 -11.57
C TYR A 148 -5.57 3.57 -11.82
N ALA A 149 -4.60 3.03 -12.55
CA ALA A 149 -4.35 1.59 -12.60
C ALA A 149 -3.39 1.29 -11.45
N HIS A 150 -3.89 0.75 -10.34
CA HIS A 150 -3.13 0.46 -9.12
C HIS A 150 -2.14 -0.70 -9.39
N PRO A 151 -0.82 -0.52 -9.52
CA PRO A 151 0.08 -1.62 -9.22
C PRO A 151 0.36 -1.46 -7.73
N GLU A 152 -0.45 -2.11 -6.91
CA GLU A 152 -0.12 -2.33 -5.49
C GLU A 152 1.26 -2.98 -5.34
N VAL A 153 1.73 -3.58 -6.43
CA VAL A 153 2.93 -4.34 -6.63
C VAL A 153 3.46 -4.06 -8.04
N GLN A 154 4.78 -4.04 -8.23
CA GLN A 154 5.39 -3.92 -9.57
C GLN A 154 4.80 -4.98 -10.53
N THR A 155 4.79 -4.68 -11.83
CA THR A 155 4.18 -5.55 -12.87
C THR A 155 4.58 -7.03 -12.72
N GLU A 156 5.83 -7.33 -12.40
CA GLU A 156 6.30 -8.71 -12.24
C GLU A 156 5.73 -9.39 -10.98
N LEU A 157 5.61 -8.68 -9.87
CA LEU A 157 4.95 -9.20 -8.67
C LEU A 157 3.43 -9.30 -8.87
N ALA A 158 2.80 -8.40 -9.62
CA ALA A 158 1.39 -8.52 -10.01
C ALA A 158 1.14 -9.77 -10.86
N LYS A 159 2.02 -10.05 -11.83
CA LYS A 159 1.97 -11.29 -12.63
C LYS A 159 2.13 -12.51 -11.73
N LYS A 160 3.09 -12.50 -10.80
CA LYS A 160 3.30 -13.59 -9.85
C LYS A 160 2.06 -13.86 -8.99
N MET A 161 1.42 -12.82 -8.46
CA MET A 161 0.18 -12.93 -7.70
C MET A 161 -0.98 -13.51 -8.53
N LEU A 162 -1.06 -13.17 -9.83
CA LEU A 162 -2.10 -13.68 -10.73
C LEU A 162 -1.83 -15.10 -11.25
N LEU A 163 -0.57 -15.51 -11.37
CA LEU A 163 -0.17 -16.77 -12.01
C LEU A 163 0.17 -17.87 -11.01
N GLU A 164 0.71 -17.52 -9.84
CA GLU A 164 1.33 -18.47 -8.91
C GLU A 164 0.59 -18.56 -7.57
N GLU A 165 -0.31 -17.61 -7.26
CA GLU A 165 -1.13 -17.63 -6.03
C GLU A 165 -2.59 -18.00 -6.32
N ASP A 166 -2.74 -19.21 -6.87
CA ASP A 166 -3.90 -19.81 -7.57
C ASP A 166 -5.26 -19.81 -6.82
N ASP A 167 -5.28 -19.52 -5.52
CA ASP A 167 -6.45 -19.72 -4.67
C ASP A 167 -7.27 -18.44 -4.40
N VAL A 168 -6.66 -17.26 -4.54
CA VAL A 168 -7.24 -15.99 -4.01
C VAL A 168 -7.45 -14.92 -5.08
N TYR A 169 -6.54 -14.81 -6.05
CA TYR A 169 -6.54 -13.70 -7.00
C TYR A 169 -7.00 -14.07 -8.41
N ASN A 170 -6.83 -15.33 -8.82
CA ASN A 170 -7.23 -15.85 -10.14
C ASN A 170 -8.26 -17.00 -10.06
N GLY A 171 -8.50 -17.59 -8.88
CA GLY A 171 -9.30 -18.82 -8.72
C GLY A 171 -10.77 -18.74 -9.17
N ASN A 172 -11.25 -17.56 -9.55
CA ASN A 172 -12.58 -17.34 -10.14
C ASN A 172 -12.55 -16.84 -11.60
N LEU A 173 -11.36 -16.68 -12.21
CA LEU A 173 -11.20 -16.18 -13.57
C LEU A 173 -11.11 -17.35 -14.55
N SER A 174 -11.79 -17.21 -15.70
CA SER A 174 -11.52 -18.07 -16.85
C SER A 174 -10.15 -17.76 -17.45
N ASP A 175 -9.58 -18.71 -18.21
CA ASP A 175 -8.31 -18.53 -18.92
C ASP A 175 -8.28 -17.24 -19.76
N ARG A 176 -9.41 -16.91 -20.40
CA ARG A 176 -9.53 -15.69 -21.19
C ARG A 176 -9.46 -14.43 -20.31
N GLU A 177 -10.15 -14.42 -19.18
CA GLU A 177 -10.13 -13.29 -18.25
C GLU A 177 -8.75 -13.12 -17.62
N LEU A 178 -8.04 -14.21 -17.33
CA LEU A 178 -6.67 -14.17 -16.85
C LEU A 178 -5.73 -13.55 -17.89
N GLN A 179 -5.81 -13.97 -19.16
CA GLN A 179 -5.01 -13.38 -20.25
C GLN A 179 -5.33 -11.90 -20.45
N ASP A 180 -6.61 -11.51 -20.36
CA ASP A 180 -7.02 -10.11 -20.45
C ASP A 180 -6.42 -9.28 -19.29
N GLN A 181 -6.38 -9.82 -18.05
CA GLN A 181 -5.75 -9.14 -16.91
C GLN A 181 -4.22 -9.05 -17.05
N LEU A 182 -3.55 -10.09 -17.55
CA LEU A 182 -2.12 -10.06 -17.82
C LEU A 182 -1.76 -9.02 -18.90
N ALA A 183 -2.54 -8.95 -19.98
CA ALA A 183 -2.35 -7.94 -21.02
C ALA A 183 -2.57 -6.52 -20.47
N LYS A 184 -3.50 -6.34 -19.54
CA LYS A 184 -3.69 -5.05 -18.87
C LYS A 184 -2.45 -4.63 -18.08
N LEU A 185 -1.70 -5.55 -17.46
CA LEU A 185 -0.50 -5.27 -16.66
C LEU A 185 0.69 -4.74 -17.48
N GLU A 186 0.68 -4.92 -18.80
CA GLU A 186 1.69 -4.36 -19.71
C GLU A 186 1.46 -2.87 -20.02
N ARG A 187 0.29 -2.33 -19.66
CA ARG A 187 -0.01 -0.92 -19.86
C ARG A 187 0.82 -0.05 -18.91
N PRO A 188 1.31 1.12 -19.35
CA PRO A 188 1.92 2.10 -18.45
C PRO A 188 0.95 2.44 -17.31
N THR A 189 1.47 2.54 -16.09
CA THR A 189 0.71 2.93 -14.91
C THR A 189 1.26 4.20 -14.31
N ASP A 190 0.39 4.95 -13.63
CA ASP A 190 0.76 6.19 -12.94
C ASP A 190 1.34 5.93 -11.53
N GLY A 191 1.71 4.68 -11.20
CA GLY A 191 2.09 4.27 -9.84
C GLY A 191 3.23 5.12 -9.25
N PHE A 192 4.29 5.34 -10.03
CA PHE A 192 5.40 6.20 -9.60
C PHE A 192 5.01 7.67 -9.47
N GLU A 193 4.12 8.18 -10.33
CA GLU A 193 3.66 9.57 -10.27
C GLU A 193 2.80 9.83 -9.03
N VAL A 194 1.94 8.87 -8.70
CA VAL A 194 1.12 8.86 -7.49
C VAL A 194 2.00 8.82 -6.25
N LEU A 195 2.98 7.91 -6.21
CA LEU A 195 3.86 7.79 -5.05
C LEU A 195 4.80 9.01 -4.91
N ARG A 196 5.28 9.59 -6.02
CA ARG A 196 6.00 10.88 -6.01
C ARG A 196 5.16 11.99 -5.40
N ARG A 197 3.88 12.10 -5.77
CA ARG A 197 2.99 13.09 -5.17
C ARG A 197 2.84 12.90 -3.66
N VAL A 198 2.77 11.65 -3.19
CA VAL A 198 2.76 11.34 -1.75
C VAL A 198 4.04 11.83 -1.08
N ILE A 199 5.21 11.59 -1.68
CA ILE A 199 6.49 12.08 -1.14
C ILE A 199 6.54 13.61 -1.08
N GLU A 200 6.01 14.30 -2.09
CA GLU A 200 5.87 15.76 -2.08
C GLU A 200 4.96 16.22 -0.92
N TRP A 201 3.83 15.54 -0.69
CA TRP A 201 2.88 15.83 0.40
C TRP A 201 3.48 15.60 1.79
N VAL A 202 4.39 14.64 1.94
CA VAL A 202 5.08 14.40 3.21
C VAL A 202 5.93 15.61 3.62
N ARG A 203 6.40 16.40 2.65
CA ARG A 203 7.22 17.60 2.89
C ARG A 203 6.39 18.89 3.08
N GLU A 204 5.07 18.82 2.89
CA GLU A 204 4.11 19.91 3.15
C GLU A 204 3.65 19.94 4.62
#